data_AF-A0A538R4G0-F1
#
_entry.id   AF-A0A538R4G0-F1
#
_cell.length_a   1.000
_cell.length_b   1.000
_cell.length_c   1.000
_cell.angle_alpha   90.00
_cell.angle_beta   90.00
_cell.angle_gamma   90.00
#
_symmetry.space_group_name_H-M   'P 1'
#
loop_
_entity.id
_entity.type
_entity.pdbx_description
1 polymer ?
#
loop_
_entity_poly.entity_id
_entity_poly.type
_entity_poly.pdbx_seq_one_letter_code
_entity_poly.pdbx_strand_id
1 'polypeptide(L)'
;MAPNELSRPVVIPVAEFRKEVDAVVAGLPPARRARVREIKIEIADLPDPGDLAAVQPPFPPTILGLYRGPVGHAVELPPPAGDEPVSIVLYRKNLARAVKSRTELSEQIRDTLLHEIGHLEGLDEDDLRRRGME
;
A
#
# COMPACT_ATOMS: atom_id res chain seq x y z
N MET A 1 -16.69 28.06 10.77
CA MET A 1 -15.53 27.14 10.71
C MET A 1 -14.31 27.94 10.29
N ALA A 2 -13.20 27.85 11.03
CA ALA A 2 -12.01 28.67 10.79
C ALA A 2 -11.09 28.02 9.72
N PRO A 3 -10.49 28.80 8.80
CA PRO A 3 -9.74 28.29 7.65
C PRO A 3 -8.30 27.82 7.93
N ASN A 4 -7.96 27.35 9.14
CA ASN A 4 -6.56 27.09 9.56
C ASN A 4 -6.21 25.62 9.87
N GLU A 5 -6.98 24.65 9.40
CA GLU A 5 -6.64 23.22 9.56
C GLU A 5 -6.03 22.58 8.29
N LEU A 6 -5.50 23.39 7.39
CA LEU A 6 -4.62 22.89 6.33
C LEU A 6 -3.28 22.52 6.97
N SER A 7 -3.24 21.38 7.66
CA SER A 7 -2.01 20.76 8.13
C SER A 7 -1.03 20.73 6.97
N ARG A 8 0.17 21.29 7.15
CA ARG A 8 1.19 21.28 6.11
C ARG A 8 1.46 19.82 5.76
N PRO A 9 1.36 19.43 4.47
CA PRO A 9 1.54 18.03 4.08
C PRO A 9 2.93 17.58 4.52
N VAL A 10 3.03 16.33 4.97
CA VAL A 10 4.32 15.76 5.36
C VAL A 10 5.20 15.71 4.13
N VAL A 11 6.27 16.51 4.09
CA VAL A 11 7.22 16.46 2.97
C VAL A 11 8.31 15.46 3.29
N ILE A 12 8.33 14.36 2.54
CA ILE A 12 9.28 13.26 2.72
C ILE A 12 9.96 12.92 1.39
N PRO A 13 11.28 13.05 1.25
CA PRO A 13 11.99 12.58 0.05
C PRO A 13 11.80 11.08 -0.17
N VAL A 14 11.85 10.63 -1.43
CA VAL A 14 11.66 9.20 -1.76
C VAL A 14 12.62 8.26 -1.01
N ALA A 15 13.87 8.67 -0.83
CA ALA A 15 14.87 7.87 -0.09
C ALA A 15 14.50 7.72 1.39
N GLU A 16 13.98 8.78 2.02
CA GLU A 16 13.53 8.73 3.40
C GLU A 16 12.22 7.95 3.54
N PHE A 17 11.31 8.07 2.56
CA PHE A 17 10.10 7.25 2.53
C PHE A 17 10.43 5.76 2.39
N ARG A 18 11.40 5.40 1.55
CA ARG A 18 11.88 4.02 1.44
C ARG A 18 12.39 3.49 2.79
N LYS A 19 13.16 4.29 3.53
CA LYS A 19 13.62 3.91 4.88
C LYS A 19 12.46 3.69 5.86
N GLU A 20 11.44 4.53 5.82
CA GLU A 20 10.23 4.35 6.65
C GLU A 20 9.52 3.03 6.30
N VAL A 21 9.34 2.75 5.01
CA VAL A 21 8.77 1.47 4.54
C VAL A 21 9.61 0.29 5.03
N ASP A 22 10.93 0.34 4.87
CA ASP A 22 11.82 -0.74 5.31
C ASP A 22 11.75 -0.95 6.84
N ALA A 23 11.67 0.13 7.62
CA ALA A 23 11.51 0.09 9.07
C ALA A 23 10.16 -0.51 9.48
N VAL A 24 9.07 -0.12 8.82
CA VAL A 24 7.73 -0.69 9.01
C VAL A 24 7.76 -2.19 8.75
N VAL A 25 8.29 -2.62 7.60
CA VAL A 25 8.39 -4.04 7.23
C VAL A 25 9.27 -4.82 8.22
N ALA A 26 10.36 -4.24 8.70
CA ALA A 26 11.22 -4.86 9.70
C ALA A 26 10.50 -5.09 11.05
N GLY A 27 9.59 -4.18 11.42
CA GLY A 27 8.78 -4.21 12.64
C GLY A 27 7.53 -5.12 12.58
N LEU A 28 7.20 -5.67 11.42
CA LEU A 28 6.08 -6.60 11.28
C LEU A 28 6.37 -7.95 11.98
N PRO A 29 5.32 -8.65 12.46
CA PRO A 29 5.45 -10.02 12.96
C PRO A 29 6.14 -10.94 11.94
N PRO A 30 6.94 -11.94 12.37
CA PRO A 30 7.77 -12.75 11.48
C PRO A 30 7.02 -13.38 10.30
N ALA A 31 5.81 -13.89 10.52
CA ALA A 31 4.98 -14.47 9.47
C ALA A 31 4.59 -13.44 8.39
N ARG A 32 4.12 -12.26 8.81
CA ARG A 32 3.75 -11.16 7.89
C ARG A 32 4.97 -10.61 7.17
N ARG A 33 6.09 -10.46 7.88
CA ARG A 33 7.35 -9.98 7.29
C ARG A 33 7.91 -10.93 6.22
N ALA A 34 7.80 -12.25 6.43
CA ALA A 34 8.19 -13.24 5.42
C ALA A 34 7.35 -13.04 4.16
N ARG A 35 6.03 -12.88 4.31
CA ARG A 35 5.11 -12.67 3.20
C ARG A 35 5.40 -11.41 2.39
N VAL A 36 5.64 -10.30 3.07
CA VAL A 36 5.99 -9.02 2.42
C VAL A 36 7.26 -9.15 1.58
N ARG A 37 8.25 -9.96 2.02
CA ARG A 37 9.52 -10.16 1.30
C ARG A 37 9.37 -10.96 0.01
N GLU A 38 8.27 -11.70 -0.15
CA GLU A 38 7.95 -12.40 -1.39
C GLU A 38 7.34 -11.46 -2.45
N ILE A 39 6.93 -10.25 -2.03
CA ILE A 39 6.24 -9.26 -2.87
C ILE A 39 7.18 -8.11 -3.18
N LYS A 40 7.17 -7.63 -4.42
CA LYS A 40 7.93 -6.45 -4.81
C LYS A 40 7.23 -5.18 -4.31
N ILE A 41 7.85 -4.42 -3.40
CA ILE A 41 7.31 -3.11 -2.98
C ILE A 41 7.88 -1.98 -3.86
N GLU A 42 6.99 -1.33 -4.59
CA GLU A 42 7.27 -0.16 -5.40
C GLU A 42 6.82 1.12 -4.71
N ILE A 43 7.51 2.23 -4.98
CA ILE A 43 7.14 3.55 -4.47
C ILE A 43 6.94 4.46 -5.66
N ALA A 44 5.74 5.01 -5.77
CA ALA A 44 5.38 6.02 -6.74
C ALA A 44 4.92 7.30 -6.03
N ASP A 45 4.97 8.44 -6.73
CA ASP A 45 4.51 9.69 -6.14
C ASP A 45 2.99 9.76 -6.05
N LEU A 46 2.31 9.41 -7.15
CA LEU A 46 0.86 9.43 -7.36
C LEU A 46 0.48 8.26 -8.27
N PRO A 47 -0.79 7.81 -8.24
CA PRO A 47 -1.28 6.80 -9.18
C PRO A 47 -1.31 7.35 -10.61
N ASP A 48 -0.93 6.50 -11.57
CA ASP A 48 -1.07 6.78 -13.00
C ASP A 48 -2.51 6.49 -13.46
N PRO A 49 -3.03 7.11 -14.54
CA PRO A 49 -4.34 6.77 -15.07
C PRO A 49 -4.57 5.28 -15.35
N GLY A 50 -3.52 4.53 -15.72
CA GLY A 50 -3.60 3.08 -15.90
C GLY A 50 -3.93 2.34 -14.60
N ASP A 51 -3.34 2.77 -13.48
CA ASP A 51 -3.62 2.22 -12.15
C ASP A 51 -5.05 2.52 -11.72
N LEU A 52 -5.53 3.75 -11.97
CA LEU A 52 -6.88 4.17 -11.60
C LEU A 52 -7.96 3.42 -12.40
N ALA A 53 -7.68 3.14 -13.67
CA ALA A 53 -8.59 2.44 -14.57
C ALA A 53 -8.47 0.90 -14.50
N ALA A 54 -7.65 0.36 -13.59
CA ALA A 54 -7.42 -1.09 -13.48
C ALA A 54 -8.68 -1.88 -13.07
N VAL A 55 -9.67 -1.22 -12.49
CA VAL A 55 -10.94 -1.82 -12.04
C VAL A 55 -12.15 -1.02 -12.55
N GLN A 56 -13.34 -1.61 -12.46
CA GLN A 56 -14.59 -0.93 -12.79
C GLN A 56 -15.61 -1.04 -11.64
N PRO A 57 -16.08 0.10 -11.06
CA PRO A 57 -15.71 1.49 -11.37
C PRO A 57 -14.23 1.81 -11.06
N PRO A 58 -13.62 2.82 -11.69
CA PRO A 58 -12.21 3.14 -11.50
C PRO A 58 -11.92 3.58 -10.06
N PHE A 59 -10.68 3.36 -9.62
CA PHE A 59 -10.24 3.82 -8.31
C PHE A 59 -10.21 5.34 -8.21
N PRO A 60 -10.46 5.91 -7.02
CA PRO A 60 -10.28 7.33 -6.79
C PRO A 60 -8.79 7.71 -6.89
N PRO A 61 -8.45 8.95 -7.28
CA PRO A 61 -7.06 9.42 -7.37
C PRO A 61 -6.35 9.48 -6.00
N THR A 62 -7.08 9.24 -4.92
CA THR A 62 -6.63 9.29 -3.53
C THR A 62 -6.21 7.93 -2.97
N ILE A 63 -6.20 6.86 -3.77
CA ILE A 63 -5.71 5.55 -3.31
C ILE A 63 -4.29 5.68 -2.73
N LEU A 64 -4.05 4.96 -1.63
CA LEU A 64 -2.80 5.04 -0.87
C LEU A 64 -1.80 3.96 -1.28
N GLY A 65 -2.33 2.80 -1.65
CA GLY A 65 -1.59 1.70 -2.23
C GLY A 65 -2.37 1.08 -3.39
N LEU A 66 -1.69 0.25 -4.16
CA LEU A 66 -2.30 -0.61 -5.15
C LEU A 66 -1.50 -1.90 -5.28
N TYR A 67 -2.19 -3.01 -5.16
CA TYR A 67 -1.70 -4.29 -5.64
C TYR A 67 -1.73 -4.37 -7.18
N ARG A 68 -0.59 -4.70 -7.79
CA ARG A 68 -0.44 -5.06 -9.20
C ARG A 68 0.01 -6.51 -9.32
N GLY A 69 -0.81 -7.31 -9.99
CA GLY A 69 -0.45 -8.65 -10.38
C GLY A 69 -1.53 -9.27 -11.28
N PRO A 70 -1.32 -10.50 -11.76
CA PRO A 70 -2.25 -11.13 -12.67
C PRO A 70 -3.63 -11.29 -12.04
N VAL A 71 -4.62 -10.65 -12.66
CA VAL A 71 -6.02 -10.71 -12.23
C VAL A 71 -6.51 -12.15 -12.39
N GLY A 72 -7.09 -12.71 -11.33
CA GLY A 72 -7.83 -13.98 -11.40
C GLY A 72 -7.01 -15.26 -11.25
N HIS A 73 -5.71 -15.20 -10.95
CA HIS A 73 -4.97 -16.37 -10.52
C HIS A 73 -4.94 -16.39 -8.99
N ALA A 74 -5.59 -17.39 -8.40
CA ALA A 74 -5.34 -17.74 -7.01
C ALA A 74 -3.82 -17.82 -6.82
N VAL A 75 -3.34 -17.23 -5.73
CA VAL A 75 -1.96 -17.19 -5.26
C VAL A 75 -1.26 -18.57 -5.25
N GLU A 76 -2.03 -19.65 -5.41
CA GLU A 76 -1.59 -21.04 -5.45
C GLU A 76 -0.83 -21.46 -6.73
N LEU A 77 -0.87 -20.70 -7.83
CA LEU A 77 -0.12 -21.04 -9.05
C LEU A 77 0.95 -19.98 -9.38
N PRO A 78 2.20 -20.38 -9.68
CA PRO A 78 3.17 -19.44 -10.22
C PRO A 78 2.60 -18.87 -11.52
N PRO A 79 2.69 -17.54 -11.72
CA PRO A 79 2.07 -16.93 -12.87
C PRO A 79 2.77 -17.42 -14.15
N PRO A 80 2.04 -17.56 -15.27
CA PRO A 80 2.62 -18.02 -16.53
C PRO A 80 3.84 -17.17 -16.93
N ALA A 81 4.81 -17.79 -17.61
CA ALA A 81 6.02 -17.11 -18.04
C ALA A 81 5.67 -15.90 -18.94
N GLY A 82 5.84 -14.68 -18.42
CA GLY A 82 5.47 -13.44 -19.09
C GLY A 82 4.60 -12.50 -18.24
N ASP A 83 4.00 -13.00 -17.16
CA ASP A 83 3.24 -12.17 -16.23
C ASP A 83 4.17 -11.33 -15.33
N GLU A 84 3.77 -10.08 -15.09
CA GLU A 84 4.52 -9.16 -14.24
C GLU A 84 4.46 -9.65 -12.78
N PRO A 85 5.59 -9.65 -12.04
CA PRO A 85 5.60 -10.12 -10.66
C PRO A 85 4.64 -9.32 -9.80
N VAL A 86 3.95 -10.05 -8.90
CA VAL A 86 3.13 -9.54 -7.80
C VAL A 86 3.88 -8.40 -7.11
N SER A 87 3.30 -7.21 -7.16
CA SER A 87 3.88 -6.00 -6.58
C SER A 87 2.84 -5.16 -5.85
N ILE A 88 3.27 -4.48 -4.80
CA ILE A 88 2.47 -3.48 -4.10
C ILE A 88 3.12 -2.12 -4.35
N VAL A 89 2.36 -1.20 -4.90
CA VAL A 89 2.76 0.18 -5.12
C VAL A 89 2.25 1.02 -3.97
N LEU A 90 3.13 1.76 -3.30
CA LEU A 90 2.74 2.77 -2.31
C LEU A 90 2.85 4.17 -2.92
N TYR A 91 1.77 4.95 -2.83
CA TYR A 91 1.69 6.30 -3.37
C TYR A 91 2.11 7.34 -2.33
N ARG A 92 3.40 7.66 -2.33
CA ARG A 92 4.08 8.51 -1.33
C ARG A 92 3.37 9.83 -1.08
N LYS A 93 2.94 10.57 -2.11
CA LYS A 93 2.29 11.87 -1.92
C LYS A 93 0.87 11.73 -1.38
N ASN A 94 0.16 10.66 -1.74
CA ASN A 94 -1.18 10.40 -1.20
C ASN A 94 -1.10 10.01 0.28
N LEU A 95 -0.21 9.09 0.63
CA LEU A 95 0.09 8.70 2.01
C LEU A 95 0.49 9.91 2.86
N ALA A 96 1.39 10.75 2.34
CA ALA A 96 1.84 11.93 3.06
C ALA A 96 0.80 13.06 3.18
N ARG A 97 -0.26 13.04 2.36
CA ARG A 97 -1.42 13.94 2.45
C ARG A 97 -2.50 13.40 3.38
N ALA A 98 -2.56 12.09 3.59
CA ALA A 98 -3.53 11.44 4.48
C ALA A 98 -3.23 11.67 5.97
N VAL A 99 -2.00 12.08 6.31
CA VAL A 99 -1.51 12.17 7.69
C VAL A 99 -0.98 13.57 8.02
N LYS A 100 -0.85 13.87 9.32
CA LYS A 100 -0.39 15.19 9.81
C LYS A 100 1.05 15.16 10.34
N SER A 101 1.64 13.98 10.53
CA SER A 101 2.97 13.81 11.12
C SER A 101 3.74 12.62 10.53
N ARG A 102 5.05 12.57 10.81
CA ARG A 102 5.92 11.44 10.44
C ARG A 102 5.54 10.15 11.16
N THR A 103 5.13 10.24 12.42
CA THR A 103 4.69 9.06 13.20
C THR A 103 3.45 8.44 12.58
N GLU A 104 2.42 9.26 12.31
CA GLU A 104 1.20 8.81 11.63
C GLU A 104 1.50 8.29 10.21
N LEU A 105 2.51 8.83 9.52
CA LEU A 105 2.92 8.31 8.21
C LEU A 105 3.39 6.86 8.30
N SER A 106 4.20 6.53 9.30
CA SER A 106 4.69 5.16 9.50
C SER A 106 3.55 4.19 9.82
N GLU A 107 2.57 4.63 10.62
CA GLU A 107 1.33 3.86 10.89
C GLU A 107 0.50 3.68 9.61
N GLN A 108 0.24 4.76 8.87
CA GLN A 108 -0.52 4.69 7.63
C GLN A 108 0.15 3.81 6.56
N ILE A 109 1.48 3.84 6.45
CA ILE A 109 2.24 2.95 5.56
C ILE A 109 2.01 1.49 5.97
N ARG A 110 2.08 1.19 7.27
CA ARG A 110 1.85 -0.14 7.82
C ARG A 110 0.45 -0.64 7.51
N ASP A 111 -0.56 0.16 7.79
CA ASP A 111 -1.96 -0.23 7.60
C ASP A 111 -2.26 -0.45 6.12
N THR A 112 -1.80 0.46 5.27
CA THR A 112 -1.92 0.31 3.80
C THR A 112 -1.24 -0.98 3.33
N LEU A 113 -0.01 -1.26 3.74
CA LEU A 113 0.69 -2.49 3.35
C LEU A 113 -0.06 -3.75 3.81
N LEU A 114 -0.54 -3.78 5.05
CA LEU A 114 -1.27 -4.93 5.59
C LEU A 114 -2.61 -5.13 4.90
N HIS A 115 -3.30 -4.05 4.56
CA HIS A 115 -4.55 -4.06 3.82
C HIS A 115 -4.36 -4.65 2.42
N GLU A 116 -3.37 -4.15 1.65
CA GLU A 116 -3.06 -4.69 0.31
C GLU A 116 -2.62 -6.17 0.35
N ILE A 117 -1.88 -6.57 1.38
CA ILE A 117 -1.49 -7.98 1.58
C ILE A 117 -2.69 -8.85 1.97
N GLY A 118 -3.62 -8.32 2.75
CA GLY A 118 -4.81 -9.08 3.09
C GLY A 118 -5.71 -9.29 1.87
N HIS A 119 -5.87 -8.28 1.00
CA HIS A 119 -6.54 -8.45 -0.30
C HIS A 119 -5.86 -9.52 -1.17
N LEU A 120 -4.53 -9.58 -1.15
CA LEU A 120 -3.76 -10.64 -1.81
C LEU A 120 -4.11 -12.03 -1.30
N GLU A 121 -4.40 -12.17 -0.02
CA GLU A 121 -4.78 -13.44 0.61
C GLU A 121 -6.28 -13.77 0.43
N GLY A 122 -7.02 -12.96 -0.35
CA GLY A 122 -8.45 -13.11 -0.56
C GLY A 122 -9.29 -12.69 0.64
N LEU A 123 -8.73 -11.86 1.54
CA LEU A 123 -9.45 -11.33 2.69
C LEU A 123 -10.26 -10.11 2.25
N ASP A 124 -11.55 -10.13 2.57
CA ASP A 124 -12.43 -8.98 2.42
C ASP A 124 -12.24 -7.99 3.60
N GLU A 125 -12.82 -6.79 3.52
CA GLU A 125 -12.66 -5.74 4.54
C GLU A 125 -13.01 -6.24 5.96
N ASP A 126 -14.03 -7.09 6.09
CA ASP A 126 -14.42 -7.66 7.39
C ASP A 126 -13.36 -8.63 7.95
N ASP A 127 -12.67 -9.38 7.09
CA ASP A 127 -11.56 -10.24 7.48
C ASP A 127 -10.34 -9.44 7.96
N LEU A 128 -10.07 -8.29 7.33
CA LEU A 128 -8.98 -7.41 7.71
C LEU A 128 -9.20 -6.83 9.10
N ARG A 129 -10.41 -6.34 9.37
CA ARG A 129 -10.81 -5.83 10.70
C ARG A 129 -10.65 -6.88 11.79
N ARG A 130 -11.12 -8.11 11.54
CA ARG A 130 -10.99 -9.21 12.51
C ARG A 130 -9.55 -9.59 12.83
N ARG A 131 -8.59 -9.29 11.93
CA ARG A 131 -7.17 -9.65 12.07
C ARG A 131 -6.27 -8.47 12.45
N GLY A 132 -6.84 -7.29 12.72
CA GLY A 132 -6.08 -6.07 12.99
C GLY A 132 -5.16 -5.70 11.83
N MET A 133 -5.73 -5.67 10.63
CA MET A 133 -5.08 -5.34 9.35
C MET A 133 -5.75 -4.14 8.66
N GLU A 134 -6.60 -3.40 9.41
CA GLU A 134 -7.19 -2.10 9.06
C GLU A 134 -6.85 -1.09 10.17
#